data_AF-A0A2N5V7E1-F1
#
_entry.id   AF-A0A2N5V7E1-F1
#
_cell.length_a   1.000
_cell.length_b   1.000
_cell.length_c   1.000
_cell.angle_alpha   90.00
_cell.angle_beta   90.00
_cell.angle_gamma   90.00
#
_symmetry.space_group_name_H-M   'P 1'
#
loop_
_entity.id
_entity.type
_entity.pdbx_description
1 polymer ?
#
loop_
_entity_poly.entity_id
_entity_poly.type
_entity_poly.pdbx_seq_one_letter_code
_entity_poly.pdbx_strand_id
1 'polypeptide(L)'
;MCASSRRILGSFPPVSTGGDFPLPGRHPARRAADQRPGCIVAETFSWPQEHLLNCSLPAPGLFLLSLTNPCAQRSTASRRTLESSQKSWEENINHWQSKTIYSPMLFCITTLPPPVLLSTLLLQHSIPTGADHAKSKGSARVKAYYPTYNHVGQPPSKIDWDAYTDVLFFMVIPEANFTLSFDPVLTPSQGEDLVTEFVAQARKHDVNPVLSTGGWTGSRHFSNLTATSSSRERFAQVLVQFAKKHGFHGIEIDWEYPNSDGIGCNSRNKNDVVNFGLFTKELRTLWPEIELTAAVTLEGLVGSDGKSATKHETALLSENLDFVNLMAYDVYGPWSDTTGPLAPLLATCAPASAAQSVETGLQVALKQGFKASQVLLGIPGYANRFQLISPELVPKTVDKQITLYYQNKTKVTPRGGRFDDKPGHDVCGQPQAWGGSFLVRELVRRGWLSKDQKHGLNGYTRYFDECSGEPFLTNGKYLISYDDEDSTIAKAKFAKEKNMGGIYFFDTMGPTKNTLSEARKIFSE
;
A
#
# COMPACT_ATOMS: atom_id res chain seq x y z
N MET A 1 54.93 -32.98 5.46
CA MET A 1 55.49 -33.81 6.56
C MET A 1 54.43 -34.79 7.01
N CYS A 2 54.79 -36.01 7.40
CA CYS A 2 53.85 -37.07 7.78
C CYS A 2 54.11 -37.57 9.21
N ALA A 3 53.06 -37.71 10.01
CA ALA A 3 52.98 -38.53 11.24
C ALA A 3 51.47 -38.74 11.54
N SER A 4 50.94 -39.96 11.63
CA SER A 4 51.16 -40.99 12.66
C SER A 4 50.58 -40.57 14.03
N SER A 5 49.33 -40.93 14.37
CA SER A 5 48.78 -42.28 14.68
C SER A 5 49.11 -42.79 16.09
N ARG A 6 48.07 -43.07 16.90
CA ARG A 6 48.04 -44.12 17.93
C ARG A 6 46.60 -44.55 18.23
N ARG A 7 46.41 -45.83 18.55
CA ARG A 7 45.12 -46.50 18.85
C ARG A 7 45.36 -47.63 19.85
N ILE A 8 44.60 -47.65 20.95
CA ILE A 8 44.43 -48.78 21.89
C ILE A 8 42.96 -48.68 22.35
N LEU A 9 42.01 -49.61 22.18
CA LEU A 9 41.89 -51.09 22.25
C LEU A 9 41.40 -51.62 23.62
N GLY A 10 40.35 -52.46 23.54
CA GLY A 10 39.74 -53.23 24.64
C GLY A 10 38.31 -52.79 25.00
N SER A 11 37.30 -53.65 25.20
CA SER A 11 36.98 -55.00 24.65
C SER A 11 35.62 -55.48 25.21
N PHE A 12 34.73 -55.99 24.35
CA PHE A 12 33.54 -56.82 24.68
C PHE A 12 33.97 -58.24 25.14
N PRO A 13 33.10 -59.24 25.50
CA PRO A 13 31.62 -59.41 25.34
C PRO A 13 30.96 -60.01 26.64
N PRO A 14 29.96 -60.96 26.70
CA PRO A 14 28.97 -61.49 25.72
C PRO A 14 27.50 -61.80 26.23
N VAL A 15 26.48 -61.69 25.34
CA VAL A 15 25.37 -62.69 25.04
C VAL A 15 24.30 -62.98 26.16
N SER A 16 23.01 -63.38 25.95
CA SER A 16 22.25 -64.05 24.86
C SER A 16 20.72 -63.70 24.75
N THR A 17 20.08 -64.09 23.62
CA THR A 17 18.68 -64.62 23.37
C THR A 17 17.44 -64.11 24.17
N GLY A 18 16.21 -63.94 23.63
CA GLY A 18 15.50 -64.37 22.39
C GLY A 18 14.12 -65.02 22.74
N GLY A 19 13.02 -65.03 21.96
CA GLY A 19 12.69 -64.53 20.60
C GLY A 19 11.22 -64.86 20.18
N ASP A 20 10.91 -64.76 18.86
CA ASP A 20 9.76 -65.33 18.09
C ASP A 20 8.30 -64.78 18.12
N PHE A 21 7.53 -65.22 17.10
CA PHE A 21 6.25 -64.74 16.49
C PHE A 21 5.03 -65.64 16.85
N PRO A 22 3.72 -65.27 16.65
CA PRO A 22 3.04 -65.30 15.31
C PRO A 22 1.78 -64.40 15.08
N LEU A 23 1.18 -64.50 13.87
CA LEU A 23 -0.10 -63.89 13.40
C LEU A 23 -1.22 -64.95 13.21
N PRO A 24 -2.54 -64.60 13.30
CA PRO A 24 -3.39 -64.26 12.11
C PRO A 24 -4.55 -63.25 12.43
N GLY A 25 -5.47 -62.83 11.52
CA GLY A 25 -5.53 -62.91 10.04
C GLY A 25 -6.95 -62.93 9.41
N ARG A 26 -7.13 -62.25 8.26
CA ARG A 26 -8.18 -62.37 7.18
C ARG A 26 -9.61 -61.71 7.29
N HIS A 27 -9.81 -60.71 6.40
CA HIS A 27 -10.95 -60.53 5.43
C HIS A 27 -12.39 -60.19 5.92
N PRO A 28 -13.33 -59.73 5.03
CA PRO A 28 -13.32 -59.64 3.55
C PRO A 28 -13.53 -58.22 2.94
N ALA A 29 -13.86 -58.12 1.64
CA ALA A 29 -13.82 -56.90 0.81
C ALA A 29 -15.11 -56.61 0.01
N ARG A 30 -15.21 -55.41 -0.61
CA ARG A 30 -16.13 -55.07 -1.73
C ARG A 30 -15.44 -54.15 -2.76
N ARG A 31 -16.00 -54.05 -3.97
CA ARG A 31 -15.49 -53.27 -5.14
C ARG A 31 -16.50 -52.20 -5.60
N ALA A 32 -15.99 -51.06 -6.11
CA ALA A 32 -16.51 -50.19 -7.19
C ALA A 32 -15.57 -48.94 -7.23
N ALA A 33 -14.93 -48.54 -8.35
CA ALA A 33 -15.47 -47.91 -9.57
C ALA A 33 -15.96 -46.44 -9.31
N ASP A 34 -15.61 -45.41 -10.10
CA ASP A 34 -14.81 -45.39 -11.34
C ASP A 34 -14.17 -44.00 -11.67
N GLN A 35 -13.26 -43.99 -12.66
CA GLN A 35 -12.82 -42.87 -13.55
C GLN A 35 -12.73 -41.41 -13.06
N ARG A 36 -11.50 -40.84 -13.13
CA ARG A 36 -11.20 -39.65 -13.98
C ARG A 36 -9.78 -39.77 -14.57
N PRO A 37 -9.55 -39.49 -15.87
CA PRO A 37 -8.22 -39.42 -16.47
C PRO A 37 -7.59 -38.03 -16.26
N GLY A 38 -6.29 -37.90 -16.55
CA GLY A 38 -5.57 -36.62 -16.54
C GLY A 38 -4.69 -36.42 -17.77
N CYS A 39 -4.22 -35.19 -17.96
CA CYS A 39 -3.10 -34.81 -18.84
C CYS A 39 -2.08 -34.10 -17.93
N ILE A 40 -0.85 -34.60 -17.77
CA ILE A 40 0.26 -34.61 -18.74
C ILE A 40 0.77 -33.19 -19.00
N VAL A 41 1.99 -32.94 -18.53
CA VAL A 41 2.81 -31.74 -18.78
C VAL A 41 3.40 -31.83 -20.19
N ALA A 42 3.54 -30.70 -20.87
CA ALA A 42 4.31 -30.59 -22.11
C ALA A 42 5.42 -29.55 -21.94
N GLU A 43 6.66 -30.02 -21.91
CA GLU A 43 7.85 -29.19 -22.09
C GLU A 43 8.01 -28.85 -23.59
N THR A 44 8.61 -27.72 -23.92
CA THR A 44 9.07 -27.42 -25.29
C THR A 44 10.52 -26.95 -25.29
N PHE A 45 11.34 -27.63 -26.11
CA PHE A 45 12.76 -27.32 -26.29
C PHE A 45 12.98 -26.22 -27.33
N SER A 46 14.10 -25.51 -27.20
CA SER A 46 14.65 -24.58 -28.20
C SER A 46 15.61 -25.28 -29.17
N TRP A 47 15.97 -24.63 -30.29
CA TRP A 47 17.26 -24.62 -31.03
C TRP A 47 17.08 -23.86 -32.41
N PRO A 48 18.13 -23.48 -33.19
CA PRO A 48 18.31 -22.05 -33.52
C PRO A 48 18.52 -21.70 -35.02
N GLN A 49 18.82 -20.40 -35.27
CA GLN A 49 19.46 -19.79 -36.46
C GLN A 49 18.67 -19.83 -37.80
N GLU A 50 18.72 -18.85 -38.72
CA GLU A 50 19.07 -17.41 -38.75
C GLU A 50 18.37 -16.79 -40.02
N HIS A 51 18.71 -15.74 -40.79
CA HIS A 51 19.87 -14.83 -40.97
C HIS A 51 19.41 -13.56 -41.78
N LEU A 52 20.25 -12.50 -41.86
CA LEU A 52 20.28 -11.39 -42.87
C LEU A 52 19.14 -10.35 -43.09
N LEU A 53 19.52 -9.08 -42.81
CA LEU A 53 19.49 -7.88 -43.70
C LEU A 53 18.21 -7.07 -44.05
N ASN A 54 18.30 -5.79 -43.67
CA ASN A 54 18.09 -4.57 -44.49
C ASN A 54 16.70 -3.94 -44.76
N CYS A 55 16.53 -2.78 -44.12
CA CYS A 55 16.24 -1.46 -44.72
C CYS A 55 14.80 -0.92 -44.92
N SER A 56 14.69 0.36 -44.55
CA SER A 56 13.84 1.43 -45.11
C SER A 56 12.34 1.53 -44.74
N LEU A 57 12.05 2.57 -43.95
CA LEU A 57 10.84 3.40 -44.00
C LEU A 57 10.74 4.15 -45.35
N PRO A 58 9.58 4.73 -45.78
CA PRO A 58 8.52 5.30 -44.94
C PRO A 58 7.05 5.00 -45.33
N ALA A 59 6.13 5.58 -44.56
CA ALA A 59 4.67 5.66 -44.77
C ALA A 59 4.30 6.87 -45.68
N PRO A 60 3.01 7.23 -45.91
CA PRO A 60 1.74 6.58 -45.54
C PRO A 60 0.75 6.39 -46.72
N GLY A 61 -0.44 5.83 -46.46
CA GLY A 61 -1.55 5.83 -47.43
C GLY A 61 -2.89 5.38 -46.86
N LEU A 62 -3.94 6.20 -47.05
CA LEU A 62 -5.34 5.77 -46.88
C LEU A 62 -5.78 5.01 -48.13
N PHE A 63 -6.56 3.94 -47.96
CA PHE A 63 -7.44 3.44 -49.03
C PHE A 63 -8.79 2.98 -48.47
N LEU A 64 -9.85 3.59 -48.98
CA LEU A 64 -11.21 3.05 -48.99
C LEU A 64 -11.45 2.42 -50.36
N LEU A 65 -11.93 1.17 -50.40
CA LEU A 65 -13.06 0.74 -51.25
C LEU A 65 -13.44 -0.72 -50.97
N SER A 66 -14.52 -1.18 -51.61
CA SER A 66 -15.33 -2.35 -51.22
C SER A 66 -15.36 -3.46 -52.29
N LEU A 67 -16.38 -4.33 -52.25
CA LEU A 67 -16.68 -5.48 -53.15
C LEU A 67 -15.92 -6.78 -52.78
N THR A 68 -16.48 -8.01 -52.84
CA THR A 68 -17.82 -8.49 -53.28
C THR A 68 -18.16 -9.89 -52.73
N ASN A 69 -19.46 -10.22 -52.58
CA ASN A 69 -20.25 -11.45 -52.94
C ASN A 69 -19.61 -12.88 -52.99
N PRO A 70 -20.38 -14.02 -52.93
CA PRO A 70 -21.82 -14.19 -53.29
C PRO A 70 -22.69 -15.13 -52.40
N CYS A 71 -23.93 -15.39 -52.88
CA CYS A 71 -25.02 -16.23 -52.33
C CYS A 71 -24.75 -17.78 -52.39
N ALA A 72 -25.62 -18.73 -51.96
CA ALA A 72 -27.09 -18.74 -51.96
C ALA A 72 -27.79 -19.92 -51.21
N GLN A 73 -29.10 -19.75 -50.91
CA GLN A 73 -30.18 -20.77 -50.73
C GLN A 73 -30.06 -21.72 -49.48
N ARG A 74 -31.11 -22.21 -48.78
CA ARG A 74 -32.60 -22.33 -48.89
C ARG A 74 -33.19 -22.50 -47.45
N SER A 75 -34.50 -22.47 -47.12
CA SER A 75 -35.71 -21.80 -47.66
C SER A 75 -36.97 -22.15 -46.81
N THR A 76 -38.00 -21.27 -46.79
CA THR A 76 -39.42 -21.48 -46.33
C THR A 76 -39.72 -21.82 -44.85
N ALA A 77 -40.93 -21.59 -44.29
CA ALA A 77 -41.77 -20.37 -44.17
C ALA A 77 -43.19 -20.70 -43.63
N SER A 78 -43.66 -20.02 -42.56
CA SER A 78 -45.08 -19.65 -42.26
C SER A 78 -45.26 -19.26 -40.77
N ARG A 79 -46.40 -18.72 -40.31
CA ARG A 79 -47.13 -17.45 -40.64
C ARG A 79 -48.25 -17.28 -39.57
N ARG A 80 -48.74 -16.05 -39.33
CA ARG A 80 -49.73 -15.58 -38.30
C ARG A 80 -49.05 -15.03 -37.02
N THR A 81 -49.48 -13.93 -36.39
CA THR A 81 -50.54 -12.96 -36.75
C THR A 81 -50.21 -11.52 -36.34
N LEU A 82 -50.92 -10.60 -36.98
CA LEU A 82 -50.89 -9.13 -36.91
C LEU A 82 -51.09 -8.47 -35.53
N GLU A 83 -50.70 -7.18 -35.50
CA GLU A 83 -51.42 -6.01 -34.94
C GLU A 83 -51.02 -5.32 -33.62
N SER A 84 -51.19 -3.98 -33.66
CA SER A 84 -51.14 -2.98 -32.57
C SER A 84 -49.82 -2.68 -31.85
N SER A 85 -49.08 -1.68 -32.35
CA SER A 85 -48.89 -0.39 -31.64
C SER A 85 -47.99 0.56 -32.45
N GLN A 86 -48.36 1.85 -32.54
CA GLN A 86 -47.58 2.88 -33.23
C GLN A 86 -47.81 4.25 -32.56
N LYS A 87 -46.74 5.06 -32.49
CA LYS A 87 -46.67 6.46 -32.03
C LYS A 87 -46.84 6.71 -30.52
N SER A 88 -45.79 7.26 -29.90
CA SER A 88 -45.82 8.31 -28.84
C SER A 88 -44.44 8.35 -28.14
N TRP A 89 -43.71 9.45 -28.00
CA TRP A 89 -43.73 10.82 -28.57
C TRP A 89 -42.26 11.31 -28.47
N GLU A 90 -41.81 12.21 -29.35
CA GLU A 90 -40.56 12.97 -29.17
C GLU A 90 -40.91 14.46 -28.97
N GLU A 91 -40.20 15.16 -28.08
CA GLU A 91 -39.83 16.60 -28.11
C GLU A 91 -39.55 17.14 -26.69
N ASN A 92 -38.41 17.81 -26.50
CA ASN A 92 -38.24 19.02 -25.66
C ASN A 92 -36.79 19.54 -25.73
N ILE A 93 -36.55 20.59 -26.52
CA ILE A 93 -35.27 21.31 -26.64
C ILE A 93 -35.54 22.82 -26.78
N ASN A 94 -34.66 23.66 -26.24
CA ASN A 94 -34.56 25.13 -26.41
C ASN A 94 -35.67 26.04 -25.84
N HIS A 95 -35.44 26.54 -24.61
CA HIS A 95 -35.68 27.97 -24.34
C HIS A 95 -34.85 28.52 -23.17
N TRP A 96 -33.94 29.46 -23.44
CA TRP A 96 -33.50 30.55 -22.56
C TRP A 96 -32.56 31.48 -23.36
N GLN A 97 -32.99 32.72 -23.63
CA GLN A 97 -32.12 33.77 -24.16
C GLN A 97 -32.37 35.12 -23.48
N SER A 98 -31.26 35.83 -23.31
CA SER A 98 -31.07 37.22 -22.87
C SER A 98 -32.26 38.20 -22.95
N LYS A 99 -32.44 38.98 -21.87
CA LYS A 99 -32.85 40.38 -21.97
C LYS A 99 -31.94 41.28 -21.12
N THR A 100 -31.17 42.12 -21.79
CA THR A 100 -30.44 43.25 -21.20
C THR A 100 -31.20 44.53 -21.52
N ILE A 101 -31.32 45.46 -20.57
CA ILE A 101 -31.91 46.79 -20.77
C ILE A 101 -30.88 47.84 -20.34
N TYR A 102 -30.88 48.99 -21.00
CA TYR A 102 -29.81 49.99 -20.96
C TYR A 102 -30.34 51.40 -20.62
N SER A 103 -29.43 52.23 -20.10
CA SER A 103 -29.47 53.71 -20.10
C SER A 103 -30.40 54.41 -19.09
N PRO A 104 -30.14 55.69 -18.70
CA PRO A 104 -28.93 56.51 -18.92
C PRO A 104 -28.20 56.92 -17.62
N MET A 105 -27.02 57.52 -17.78
CA MET A 105 -26.30 58.23 -16.70
C MET A 105 -26.93 59.60 -16.39
N LEU A 106 -26.70 60.11 -15.18
CA LEU A 106 -26.66 61.55 -14.92
C LEU A 106 -25.50 61.88 -13.97
N PHE A 107 -24.66 62.85 -14.33
CA PHE A 107 -23.57 63.35 -13.48
C PHE A 107 -24.09 64.44 -12.53
N CYS A 108 -23.63 64.43 -11.27
CA CYS A 108 -23.67 65.60 -10.39
C CYS A 108 -22.41 65.63 -9.52
N ILE A 109 -21.64 66.71 -9.63
CA ILE A 109 -20.47 66.98 -8.79
C ILE A 109 -20.91 67.91 -7.67
N THR A 110 -20.80 67.47 -6.42
CA THR A 110 -20.91 68.35 -5.23
C THR A 110 -19.85 67.99 -4.20
N THR A 111 -19.50 68.95 -3.34
CA THR A 111 -18.27 68.96 -2.54
C THR A 111 -18.46 68.46 -1.10
N LEU A 112 -17.39 67.93 -0.51
CA LEU A 112 -17.32 67.44 0.87
C LEU A 112 -17.41 68.57 1.92
N PRO A 113 -18.12 68.34 3.04
CA PRO A 113 -17.81 68.90 4.35
C PRO A 113 -17.00 67.90 5.23
N PRO A 114 -16.28 68.37 6.28
CA PRO A 114 -15.45 67.53 7.16
C PRO A 114 -16.26 66.66 8.15
N PRO A 115 -15.64 65.63 8.75
CA PRO A 115 -16.37 64.56 9.45
C PRO A 115 -16.82 64.90 10.88
N VAL A 116 -17.98 64.38 11.26
CA VAL A 116 -18.43 64.26 12.66
C VAL A 116 -17.93 62.92 13.22
N LEU A 117 -17.33 62.95 14.41
CA LEU A 117 -16.88 61.75 15.12
C LEU A 117 -18.08 60.96 15.68
N LEU A 118 -18.50 59.91 14.98
CA LEU A 118 -19.28 58.81 15.56
C LEU A 118 -18.36 57.63 15.86
N SER A 119 -18.21 57.28 17.13
CA SER A 119 -17.45 56.12 17.58
C SER A 119 -18.26 54.83 17.40
N THR A 120 -18.28 54.29 16.19
CA THR A 120 -18.82 52.95 15.92
C THR A 120 -17.83 51.87 16.35
N LEU A 121 -18.24 51.02 17.30
CA LEU A 121 -17.41 49.94 17.82
C LEU A 121 -17.35 48.78 16.81
N LEU A 122 -16.50 48.90 15.80
CA LEU A 122 -16.23 47.83 14.84
C LEU A 122 -15.51 46.66 15.53
N LEU A 123 -16.29 45.64 15.87
CA LEU A 123 -15.80 44.28 16.15
C LEU A 123 -15.17 43.69 14.88
N GLN A 124 -13.90 44.06 14.64
CA GLN A 124 -13.05 43.43 13.65
C GLN A 124 -12.89 41.96 14.00
N HIS A 125 -13.75 41.12 13.42
CA HIS A 125 -13.42 39.72 13.19
C HIS A 125 -12.31 39.71 12.14
N SER A 126 -11.07 39.75 12.60
CA SER A 126 -9.89 39.49 11.79
C SER A 126 -9.96 38.06 11.28
N ILE A 127 -10.55 37.90 10.09
CA ILE A 127 -10.37 36.71 9.27
C ILE A 127 -8.85 36.53 9.13
N PRO A 128 -8.26 35.41 9.58
CA PRO A 128 -6.83 35.19 9.42
C PRO A 128 -6.51 35.13 7.92
N THR A 129 -5.87 36.17 7.40
CA THR A 129 -5.37 36.18 6.03
C THR A 129 -4.30 35.10 5.92
N GLY A 130 -4.58 34.05 5.14
CA GLY A 130 -3.73 32.87 5.05
C GLY A 130 -2.38 33.15 4.39
N ALA A 131 -1.41 33.56 5.20
CA ALA A 131 0.01 33.66 4.89
C ALA A 131 0.80 33.45 6.20
N ASP A 132 1.73 32.48 6.20
CA ASP A 132 2.69 32.09 7.27
C ASP A 132 2.54 30.69 7.93
N HIS A 133 1.81 29.74 7.34
CA HIS A 133 1.94 28.30 7.69
C HIS A 133 2.45 27.46 6.51
N ALA A 134 3.65 27.82 6.04
CA ALA A 134 4.48 26.94 5.21
C ALA A 134 5.66 26.43 6.06
N LYS A 135 5.47 25.28 6.73
CA LYS A 135 6.62 24.44 7.13
C LYS A 135 7.44 24.20 5.87
N SER A 136 8.73 24.53 5.92
CA SER A 136 9.46 24.90 4.72
C SER A 136 9.52 23.74 3.71
N LYS A 137 9.51 24.05 2.41
CA LYS A 137 9.67 23.06 1.32
C LYS A 137 11.07 22.41 1.27
N GLY A 138 11.80 22.40 2.40
CA GLY A 138 13.08 21.75 2.62
C GLY A 138 13.25 21.14 4.02
N SER A 139 12.23 21.15 4.89
CA SER A 139 12.25 20.39 6.14
C SER A 139 11.82 18.94 5.90
N ALA A 140 12.59 17.97 6.41
CA ALA A 140 12.26 16.54 6.28
C ALA A 140 10.93 16.20 6.98
N ARG A 141 10.18 15.27 6.38
CA ARG A 141 8.84 14.89 6.84
C ARG A 141 8.87 13.75 7.86
N VAL A 142 7.96 13.81 8.83
CA VAL A 142 7.68 12.72 9.77
C VAL A 142 6.17 12.49 9.75
N LYS A 143 5.71 11.59 8.89
CA LYS A 143 4.27 11.37 8.66
C LYS A 143 3.74 10.14 9.40
N ALA A 144 2.42 9.96 9.42
CA ALA A 144 1.82 8.68 9.77
C ALA A 144 0.45 8.48 9.11
N TYR A 145 0.07 7.21 8.93
CA TYR A 145 -1.28 6.81 8.54
C TYR A 145 -2.19 6.75 9.77
N TYR A 146 -3.41 7.28 9.66
CA TYR A 146 -4.46 7.21 10.68
C TYR A 146 -5.53 6.18 10.27
N PRO A 147 -5.63 5.02 10.95
CA PRO A 147 -6.45 3.90 10.53
C PRO A 147 -7.92 4.09 10.92
N THR A 148 -8.77 4.49 9.98
CA THR A 148 -10.20 4.76 10.20
C THR A 148 -10.98 3.51 10.61
N TYR A 149 -10.58 2.32 10.16
CA TYR A 149 -11.11 1.03 10.63
C TYR A 149 -10.88 0.80 12.14
N ASN A 150 -9.86 1.44 12.72
CA ASN A 150 -9.53 1.37 14.15
C ASN A 150 -9.89 2.65 14.94
N HIS A 151 -10.72 3.55 14.42
CA HIS A 151 -11.11 4.82 15.07
C HIS A 151 -11.64 4.67 16.52
N VAL A 152 -12.32 3.55 16.84
CA VAL A 152 -12.78 3.24 18.21
C VAL A 152 -11.61 2.95 19.17
N GLY A 153 -10.48 2.49 18.65
CA GLY A 153 -9.24 2.28 19.38
C GLY A 153 -8.46 3.58 19.62
N GLN A 154 -8.35 4.42 18.59
CA GLN A 154 -7.76 5.76 18.64
C GLN A 154 -8.67 6.74 17.88
N PRO A 155 -9.53 7.53 18.55
CA PRO A 155 -10.16 8.68 17.90
C PRO A 155 -9.08 9.75 17.61
N PRO A 156 -9.32 10.69 16.67
CA PRO A 156 -8.34 11.72 16.30
C PRO A 156 -7.81 12.54 17.48
N SER A 157 -8.67 12.82 18.47
CA SER A 157 -8.33 13.40 19.78
C SER A 157 -7.32 12.60 20.66
N LYS A 158 -6.87 11.41 20.23
CA LYS A 158 -5.82 10.59 20.87
C LYS A 158 -4.63 10.26 19.94
N ILE A 159 -4.51 10.93 18.80
CA ILE A 159 -3.29 10.92 17.99
C ILE A 159 -2.24 11.79 18.69
N ASP A 160 -0.98 11.39 18.63
CA ASP A 160 0.14 12.14 19.21
C ASP A 160 0.63 13.20 18.22
N TRP A 161 -0.26 14.15 17.88
CA TRP A 161 -0.11 15.06 16.74
C TRP A 161 1.25 15.76 16.67
N ASP A 162 1.74 16.26 17.80
CA ASP A 162 3.00 17.01 17.91
C ASP A 162 4.24 16.19 17.48
N ALA A 163 4.12 14.85 17.40
CA ALA A 163 5.17 13.97 16.89
C ALA A 163 5.28 13.97 15.35
N TYR A 164 4.28 14.47 14.62
CA TYR A 164 4.21 14.41 13.16
C TYR A 164 4.38 15.79 12.48
N THR A 165 4.58 15.79 11.18
CA THR A 165 4.47 16.97 10.30
C THR A 165 3.17 16.96 9.51
N ASP A 166 2.74 15.77 9.09
CA ASP A 166 1.56 15.52 8.26
C ASP A 166 0.96 14.17 8.68
N VAL A 167 -0.37 14.01 8.70
CA VAL A 167 -1.03 12.73 9.01
C VAL A 167 -2.07 12.42 7.94
N LEU A 168 -2.10 11.17 7.50
CA LEU A 168 -2.89 10.68 6.38
C LEU A 168 -4.16 10.02 6.90
N PHE A 169 -5.34 10.52 6.52
CA PHE A 169 -6.63 9.90 6.85
C PHE A 169 -6.81 8.63 6.00
N PHE A 170 -6.59 7.46 6.60
CA PHE A 170 -6.53 6.18 5.90
C PHE A 170 -7.72 5.29 6.30
N MET A 171 -8.76 5.15 5.48
CA MET A 171 -8.85 5.47 4.06
C MET A 171 -10.23 5.97 3.65
N VAL A 172 -10.25 6.73 2.55
CA VAL A 172 -11.42 6.95 1.71
C VAL A 172 -11.32 6.03 0.49
N ILE A 173 -12.41 5.36 0.12
CA ILE A 173 -12.40 4.29 -0.89
C ILE A 173 -13.03 4.80 -2.19
N PRO A 174 -12.35 4.68 -3.35
CA PRO A 174 -12.87 5.11 -4.64
C PRO A 174 -13.75 4.04 -5.30
N GLU A 175 -15.05 4.33 -5.49
CA GLU A 175 -16.02 3.39 -6.05
C GLU A 175 -16.12 3.49 -7.59
N ALA A 176 -16.48 2.37 -8.24
CA ALA A 176 -16.52 2.25 -9.71
C ALA A 176 -17.47 3.22 -10.44
N ASN A 177 -18.38 3.87 -9.71
CA ASN A 177 -19.33 4.88 -10.19
C ASN A 177 -18.80 6.34 -10.03
N PHE A 178 -17.54 6.52 -9.63
CA PHE A 178 -16.91 7.79 -9.24
C PHE A 178 -17.50 8.44 -7.98
N THR A 179 -18.12 7.67 -7.07
CA THR A 179 -18.38 8.13 -5.69
C THR A 179 -17.23 7.74 -4.76
N LEU A 180 -17.20 8.34 -3.57
CA LEU A 180 -16.27 7.99 -2.51
C LEU A 180 -17.03 7.34 -1.35
N SER A 181 -16.49 6.26 -0.80
CA SER A 181 -16.98 5.57 0.39
C SER A 181 -15.92 5.58 1.50
N PHE A 182 -16.22 4.97 2.64
CA PHE A 182 -15.31 4.82 3.77
C PHE A 182 -15.16 3.33 4.10
N ASP A 183 -14.24 2.99 5.01
CA ASP A 183 -14.12 1.62 5.52
C ASP A 183 -15.48 1.06 6.00
N PRO A 184 -15.82 -0.22 5.73
CA PRO A 184 -17.11 -0.83 6.08
C PRO A 184 -17.51 -0.80 7.57
N VAL A 185 -16.61 -0.49 8.52
CA VAL A 185 -17.01 -0.26 9.92
C VAL A 185 -17.67 1.12 10.16
N LEU A 186 -17.67 2.01 9.17
CA LEU A 186 -18.26 3.34 9.21
C LEU A 186 -19.48 3.43 8.28
N THR A 187 -20.59 3.99 8.78
CA THR A 187 -21.63 4.53 7.89
C THR A 187 -21.14 5.83 7.23
N PRO A 188 -21.71 6.26 6.08
CA PRO A 188 -21.27 7.49 5.41
C PRO A 188 -21.29 8.74 6.30
N SER A 189 -22.28 8.87 7.21
CA SER A 189 -22.29 9.99 8.18
C SER A 189 -21.11 9.91 9.13
N GLN A 190 -20.85 8.74 9.74
CA GLN A 190 -19.73 8.55 10.66
C GLN A 190 -18.38 8.80 9.99
N GLY A 191 -18.24 8.50 8.69
CA GLY A 191 -17.07 8.86 7.91
C GLY A 191 -16.90 10.38 7.76
N GLU A 192 -17.95 11.10 7.35
CA GLU A 192 -17.95 12.57 7.24
C GLU A 192 -17.68 13.26 8.61
N ASP A 193 -18.29 12.73 9.69
CA ASP A 193 -18.08 13.19 11.06
C ASP A 193 -16.62 12.95 11.52
N LEU A 194 -16.06 11.79 11.22
CA LEU A 194 -14.67 11.43 11.57
C LEU A 194 -13.64 12.23 10.76
N VAL A 195 -13.89 12.50 9.47
CA VAL A 195 -13.10 13.45 8.66
C VAL A 195 -13.12 14.83 9.32
N THR A 196 -14.28 15.27 9.80
CA THR A 196 -14.45 16.58 10.43
C THR A 196 -13.71 16.68 11.77
N GLU A 197 -13.76 15.67 12.65
CA GLU A 197 -12.90 15.65 13.86
C GLU A 197 -11.41 15.62 13.47
N PHE A 198 -11.03 14.78 12.52
CA PHE A 198 -9.64 14.59 12.11
C PHE A 198 -8.99 15.89 11.61
N VAL A 199 -9.62 16.58 10.64
CA VAL A 199 -9.09 17.84 10.10
C VAL A 199 -9.06 18.94 11.17
N ALA A 200 -10.06 18.97 12.07
CA ALA A 200 -10.08 19.93 13.17
C ALA A 200 -8.95 19.70 14.18
N GLN A 201 -8.66 18.46 14.56
CA GLN A 201 -7.54 18.14 15.45
C GLN A 201 -6.18 18.37 14.78
N ALA A 202 -6.01 17.99 13.51
CA ALA A 202 -4.78 18.25 12.74
C ALA A 202 -4.42 19.74 12.73
N ARG A 203 -5.38 20.59 12.33
CA ARG A 203 -5.23 22.05 12.30
C ARG A 203 -4.97 22.66 13.68
N LYS A 204 -5.59 22.14 14.74
CA LYS A 204 -5.37 22.56 16.13
C LYS A 204 -3.94 22.28 16.63
N HIS A 205 -3.21 21.37 15.99
CA HIS A 205 -1.83 21.00 16.34
C HIS A 205 -0.81 21.43 15.27
N ASP A 206 -1.19 22.27 14.29
CA ASP A 206 -0.32 22.67 13.16
C ASP A 206 0.23 21.45 12.38
N VAL A 207 -0.56 20.39 12.27
CA VAL A 207 -0.25 19.20 11.46
C VAL A 207 -1.06 19.26 10.18
N ASN A 208 -0.44 18.96 9.04
CA ASN A 208 -1.14 18.89 7.77
C ASN A 208 -2.03 17.64 7.70
N PRO A 209 -3.36 17.78 7.54
CA PRO A 209 -4.22 16.64 7.25
C PRO A 209 -4.12 16.29 5.77
N VAL A 210 -3.75 15.06 5.44
CA VAL A 210 -3.66 14.53 4.07
C VAL A 210 -4.79 13.51 3.86
N LEU A 211 -5.48 13.56 2.72
CA LEU A 211 -6.49 12.58 2.34
C LEU A 211 -5.77 11.37 1.71
N SER A 212 -5.77 10.20 2.34
CA SER A 212 -5.35 8.97 1.66
C SER A 212 -6.56 8.28 1.03
N THR A 213 -6.42 7.90 -0.22
CA THR A 213 -7.45 7.18 -0.99
C THR A 213 -6.87 5.91 -1.60
N GLY A 214 -7.60 4.80 -1.49
CA GLY A 214 -7.14 3.49 -1.95
C GLY A 214 -6.86 2.49 -0.83
N GLY A 215 -5.61 2.08 -0.69
CA GLY A 215 -5.14 0.98 0.17
C GLY A 215 -5.55 -0.39 -0.36
N TRP A 216 -5.03 -1.44 0.28
CA TRP A 216 -5.20 -2.86 -0.07
C TRP A 216 -6.63 -3.23 -0.49
N THR A 217 -7.64 -2.82 0.29
CA THR A 217 -9.06 -3.12 0.03
C THR A 217 -9.77 -2.11 -0.89
N GLY A 218 -9.32 -0.84 -0.90
CA GLY A 218 -9.94 0.23 -1.67
C GLY A 218 -9.45 0.35 -3.11
N SER A 219 -8.29 -0.22 -3.42
CA SER A 219 -7.61 -0.07 -4.73
C SER A 219 -8.33 -0.66 -5.95
N ARG A 220 -9.42 -1.41 -5.73
CA ARG A 220 -10.11 -2.26 -6.72
C ARG A 220 -10.50 -1.55 -8.02
N HIS A 221 -10.71 -0.23 -8.01
CA HIS A 221 -11.29 0.51 -9.14
C HIS A 221 -10.35 1.52 -9.81
N PHE A 222 -9.12 1.72 -9.33
CA PHE A 222 -8.22 2.74 -9.87
C PHE A 222 -7.90 2.61 -11.37
N SER A 223 -7.65 1.39 -11.88
CA SER A 223 -7.36 1.19 -13.30
C SER A 223 -8.50 1.70 -14.19
N ASN A 224 -9.74 1.30 -13.88
CA ASN A 224 -10.92 1.76 -14.61
C ASN A 224 -11.17 3.26 -14.45
N LEU A 225 -10.99 3.82 -13.24
CA LEU A 225 -11.17 5.24 -12.96
C LEU A 225 -10.10 6.11 -13.65
N THR A 226 -8.90 5.59 -13.93
CA THR A 226 -7.80 6.33 -14.58
C THR A 226 -7.58 5.96 -16.06
N ALA A 227 -8.36 5.04 -16.62
CA ALA A 227 -8.14 4.48 -17.97
C ALA A 227 -8.18 5.48 -19.12
N THR A 228 -9.05 6.50 -19.06
CA THR A 228 -9.26 7.49 -20.14
C THR A 228 -9.05 8.92 -19.64
N SER A 229 -8.96 9.88 -20.56
CA SER A 229 -8.86 11.30 -20.18
C SER A 229 -10.07 11.75 -19.36
N SER A 230 -11.28 11.53 -19.89
CA SER A 230 -12.53 11.90 -19.21
C SER A 230 -12.78 11.14 -17.90
N SER A 231 -12.25 9.92 -17.73
CA SER A 231 -12.31 9.23 -16.44
C SER A 231 -11.35 9.86 -15.43
N ARG A 232 -10.09 10.13 -15.82
CA ARG A 232 -9.11 10.82 -14.96
C ARG A 232 -9.56 12.21 -14.56
N GLU A 233 -10.01 13.02 -15.51
CA GLU A 233 -10.53 14.37 -15.28
C GLU A 233 -11.67 14.36 -14.25
N ARG A 234 -12.66 13.46 -14.44
CA ARG A 234 -13.78 13.30 -13.49
C ARG A 234 -13.32 12.82 -12.12
N PHE A 235 -12.45 11.81 -12.05
CA PHE A 235 -12.00 11.26 -10.77
C PHE A 235 -11.11 12.26 -10.01
N ALA A 236 -10.26 13.01 -10.72
CA ALA A 236 -9.43 14.06 -10.14
C ALA A 236 -10.28 15.21 -9.60
N GLN A 237 -11.34 15.60 -10.32
CA GLN A 237 -12.34 16.54 -9.82
C GLN A 237 -13.02 16.05 -8.54
N VAL A 238 -13.43 14.77 -8.48
CA VAL A 238 -14.07 14.17 -7.28
C VAL A 238 -13.14 14.23 -6.07
N LEU A 239 -11.89 13.78 -6.19
CA LEU A 239 -10.93 13.80 -5.08
C LEU A 239 -10.59 15.24 -4.65
N VAL A 240 -10.32 16.14 -5.60
CA VAL A 240 -9.97 17.54 -5.29
C VAL A 240 -11.14 18.31 -4.68
N GLN A 241 -12.39 18.04 -5.10
CA GLN A 241 -13.58 18.63 -4.48
C GLN A 241 -13.78 18.11 -3.06
N PHE A 242 -13.65 16.81 -2.82
CA PHE A 242 -13.75 16.23 -1.47
C PHE A 242 -12.66 16.78 -0.55
N ALA A 243 -11.40 16.74 -0.98
CA ALA A 243 -10.27 17.23 -0.20
C ALA A 243 -10.40 18.72 0.17
N LYS A 244 -10.78 19.58 -0.80
CA LYS A 244 -11.00 21.01 -0.55
C LYS A 244 -12.24 21.29 0.30
N LYS A 245 -13.36 20.57 0.10
CA LYS A 245 -14.59 20.66 0.92
C LYS A 245 -14.28 20.44 2.41
N HIS A 246 -13.50 19.40 2.72
CA HIS A 246 -13.17 19.04 4.09
C HIS A 246 -11.94 19.74 4.66
N GLY A 247 -11.23 20.54 3.86
CA GLY A 247 -10.08 21.31 4.34
C GLY A 247 -8.81 20.49 4.57
N PHE A 248 -8.61 19.42 3.80
CA PHE A 248 -7.32 18.74 3.71
C PHE A 248 -6.24 19.67 3.10
N HIS A 249 -4.97 19.37 3.37
CA HIS A 249 -3.78 20.03 2.81
C HIS A 249 -3.26 19.31 1.55
N GLY A 250 -3.36 17.99 1.53
CA GLY A 250 -2.81 17.14 0.47
C GLY A 250 -3.70 15.94 0.14
N ILE A 251 -3.31 15.22 -0.91
CA ILE A 251 -3.89 13.94 -1.33
C ILE A 251 -2.75 12.91 -1.46
N GLU A 252 -3.03 11.69 -1.01
CA GLU A 252 -2.17 10.52 -1.16
C GLU A 252 -2.95 9.44 -1.94
N ILE A 253 -2.35 8.92 -3.01
CA ILE A 253 -2.95 7.88 -3.86
C ILE A 253 -2.29 6.55 -3.56
N ASP A 254 -2.92 5.79 -2.67
CA ASP A 254 -2.48 4.47 -2.22
C ASP A 254 -3.06 3.41 -3.17
N TRP A 255 -2.51 3.31 -4.38
CA TRP A 255 -2.92 2.30 -5.35
C TRP A 255 -2.09 1.03 -5.18
N GLU A 256 -2.73 -0.02 -4.68
CA GLU A 256 -2.15 -1.36 -4.46
C GLU A 256 -2.67 -2.42 -5.47
N TYR A 257 -2.08 -2.63 -6.65
CA TYR A 257 -1.00 -1.86 -7.30
C TYR A 257 -1.28 -1.69 -8.82
N PRO A 258 -0.77 -0.62 -9.46
CA PRO A 258 -0.80 -0.46 -10.92
C PRO A 258 -0.28 -1.70 -11.67
N ASN A 259 -1.06 -2.19 -12.65
CA ASN A 259 -0.78 -3.38 -13.45
C ASN A 259 -0.51 -4.68 -12.65
N SER A 260 -0.91 -4.74 -11.37
CA SER A 260 -0.82 -5.93 -10.51
C SER A 260 -2.19 -6.35 -10.00
N ASP A 261 -2.28 -7.59 -9.52
CA ASP A 261 -3.55 -8.16 -9.03
C ASP A 261 -3.93 -7.63 -7.64
N GLY A 262 -2.95 -7.20 -6.84
CA GLY A 262 -3.13 -6.68 -5.47
C GLY A 262 -3.87 -7.68 -4.60
N ILE A 263 -4.97 -7.25 -3.99
CA ILE A 263 -5.91 -8.09 -3.23
C ILE A 263 -6.63 -9.18 -4.08
N GLY A 264 -6.44 -9.20 -5.40
CA GLY A 264 -6.86 -10.30 -6.29
C GLY A 264 -8.17 -10.08 -7.04
N CYS A 265 -8.90 -8.98 -6.78
CA CYS A 265 -10.05 -8.55 -7.58
C CYS A 265 -9.94 -7.11 -8.12
N ASN A 266 -8.70 -6.60 -8.24
CA ASN A 266 -8.47 -5.29 -8.84
C ASN A 266 -8.81 -5.25 -10.34
N SER A 267 -9.37 -4.12 -10.78
CA SER A 267 -9.26 -3.70 -12.17
C SER A 267 -7.79 -3.42 -12.51
N ARG A 268 -7.33 -3.89 -13.67
CA ARG A 268 -5.91 -3.91 -14.05
C ARG A 268 -5.73 -3.63 -15.54
N ASN A 269 -4.75 -2.82 -15.89
CA ASN A 269 -4.36 -2.55 -17.27
C ASN A 269 -2.84 -2.38 -17.40
N LYS A 270 -2.25 -2.90 -18.47
CA LYS A 270 -0.80 -2.72 -18.73
C LYS A 270 -0.37 -1.24 -18.83
N ASN A 271 -1.31 -0.33 -19.13
CA ASN A 271 -1.04 1.10 -19.20
C ASN A 271 -1.17 1.82 -17.83
N ASP A 272 -1.46 1.11 -16.73
CA ASP A 272 -1.83 1.71 -15.43
C ASP A 272 -0.79 2.70 -14.91
N VAL A 273 0.51 2.41 -14.98
CA VAL A 273 1.57 3.34 -14.49
C VAL A 273 1.57 4.66 -15.27
N VAL A 274 1.37 4.61 -16.58
CA VAL A 274 1.30 5.81 -17.44
C VAL A 274 -0.02 6.56 -17.20
N ASN A 275 -1.13 5.83 -17.03
CA ASN A 275 -2.43 6.41 -16.67
C ASN A 275 -2.40 7.07 -15.28
N PHE A 276 -1.67 6.49 -14.32
CA PHE A 276 -1.45 7.05 -13.00
C PHE A 276 -0.61 8.34 -13.08
N GLY A 277 0.46 8.35 -13.88
CA GLY A 277 1.24 9.57 -14.14
C GLY A 277 0.39 10.69 -14.77
N LEU A 278 -0.46 10.35 -15.74
CA LEU A 278 -1.43 11.30 -16.31
C LEU A 278 -2.45 11.76 -15.24
N PHE A 279 -2.89 10.88 -14.35
CA PHE A 279 -3.84 11.20 -13.28
C PHE A 279 -3.24 12.15 -12.22
N THR A 280 -1.98 11.95 -11.82
CA THR A 280 -1.29 12.89 -10.92
C THR A 280 -1.13 14.28 -11.54
N LYS A 281 -0.98 14.35 -12.87
CA LYS A 281 -0.97 15.62 -13.61
C LYS A 281 -2.34 16.31 -13.62
N GLU A 282 -3.45 15.58 -13.75
CA GLU A 282 -4.80 16.17 -13.61
C GLU A 282 -5.02 16.72 -12.18
N LEU A 283 -4.64 15.97 -11.15
CA LEU A 283 -4.70 16.43 -9.75
C LEU A 283 -3.88 17.70 -9.52
N ARG A 284 -2.63 17.73 -10.00
CA ARG A 284 -1.75 18.91 -9.95
C ARG A 284 -2.31 20.10 -10.74
N THR A 285 -2.99 19.86 -11.85
CA THR A 285 -3.61 20.93 -12.66
C THR A 285 -4.83 21.54 -11.97
N LEU A 286 -5.65 20.72 -11.30
CA LEU A 286 -6.82 21.18 -10.53
C LEU A 286 -6.46 21.80 -9.17
N TRP A 287 -5.25 21.56 -8.67
CA TRP A 287 -4.74 22.13 -7.42
C TRP A 287 -3.20 22.21 -7.44
N PRO A 288 -2.60 23.27 -8.02
CA PRO A 288 -1.13 23.38 -8.12
C PRO A 288 -0.41 23.31 -6.76
N GLU A 289 -0.97 23.95 -5.74
CA GLU A 289 -0.41 24.05 -4.38
C GLU A 289 -0.64 22.83 -3.48
N ILE A 290 -1.21 21.74 -3.99
CA ILE A 290 -1.48 20.54 -3.21
C ILE A 290 -0.17 19.88 -2.74
N GLU A 291 -0.14 19.23 -1.58
CA GLU A 291 0.84 18.16 -1.37
C GLU A 291 0.29 16.87 -2.00
N LEU A 292 0.90 16.41 -3.09
CA LEU A 292 0.50 15.18 -3.79
C LEU A 292 1.50 14.06 -3.53
N THR A 293 0.99 12.92 -3.08
CA THR A 293 1.80 11.75 -2.70
C THR A 293 1.18 10.44 -3.20
N ALA A 294 1.95 9.35 -3.17
CA ALA A 294 1.48 8.00 -3.54
C ALA A 294 2.29 6.91 -2.83
N ALA A 295 1.64 5.82 -2.42
CA ALA A 295 2.29 4.62 -1.94
C ALA A 295 3.00 3.83 -3.07
N VAL A 296 4.16 3.24 -2.76
CA VAL A 296 4.98 2.42 -3.68
C VAL A 296 5.67 1.30 -2.91
N THR A 297 5.68 0.06 -3.44
CA THR A 297 6.32 -1.11 -2.81
C THR A 297 7.85 -1.11 -2.97
N LEU A 298 8.53 -2.06 -2.31
CA LEU A 298 9.97 -2.32 -2.47
C LEU A 298 10.34 -2.80 -3.89
N GLU A 299 9.44 -3.46 -4.59
CA GLU A 299 9.56 -3.85 -6.02
C GLU A 299 9.35 -2.69 -6.99
N GLY A 300 8.86 -1.55 -6.49
CA GLY A 300 8.44 -0.41 -7.29
C GLY A 300 7.17 -0.68 -8.10
N LEU A 301 6.88 0.23 -9.03
CA LEU A 301 5.72 0.10 -9.91
C LEU A 301 5.97 -0.93 -11.03
N VAL A 302 4.93 -1.63 -11.49
CA VAL A 302 5.03 -2.66 -12.55
C VAL A 302 4.71 -2.05 -13.91
N GLY A 303 5.68 -2.07 -14.81
CA GLY A 303 5.60 -1.52 -16.16
C GLY A 303 4.69 -2.32 -17.10
N SER A 304 4.49 -1.77 -18.29
CA SER A 304 3.56 -2.27 -19.31
C SER A 304 3.94 -3.62 -19.94
N ASP A 305 5.15 -4.09 -19.69
CA ASP A 305 5.66 -5.42 -20.08
C ASP A 305 5.63 -6.46 -18.94
N GLY A 306 5.12 -6.09 -17.76
CA GLY A 306 5.07 -6.93 -16.57
C GLY A 306 6.36 -7.00 -15.75
N LYS A 307 7.38 -6.16 -16.05
CA LYS A 307 8.60 -6.03 -15.24
C LYS A 307 8.56 -4.75 -14.38
N SER A 308 9.61 -4.44 -13.64
CA SER A 308 9.73 -3.15 -12.94
C SER A 308 9.70 -2.00 -13.96
N ALA A 309 8.86 -1.00 -13.72
CA ALA A 309 8.56 0.09 -14.64
C ALA A 309 9.81 0.91 -15.02
N THR A 310 9.84 1.39 -16.26
CA THR A 310 10.92 2.26 -16.72
C THR A 310 10.71 3.71 -16.25
N LYS A 311 11.81 4.46 -16.12
CA LYS A 311 11.81 5.92 -15.87
C LYS A 311 10.97 6.77 -16.85
N HIS A 312 10.55 6.19 -17.98
CA HIS A 312 9.68 6.86 -18.96
C HIS A 312 8.20 6.65 -18.64
N GLU A 313 7.82 5.48 -18.14
CA GLU A 313 6.45 5.18 -17.71
C GLU A 313 6.11 5.93 -16.41
N THR A 314 7.07 6.04 -15.49
CA THR A 314 6.96 6.77 -14.22
C THR A 314 7.28 8.27 -14.34
N ALA A 315 7.63 8.78 -15.51
CA ALA A 315 8.13 10.16 -15.69
C ALA A 315 7.19 11.21 -15.12
N LEU A 316 5.90 11.12 -15.44
CA LEU A 316 4.87 12.06 -14.95
C LEU A 316 4.61 11.92 -13.44
N LEU A 317 4.82 10.74 -12.84
CA LEU A 317 4.74 10.56 -11.39
C LEU A 317 5.90 11.30 -10.70
N SER A 318 7.14 11.12 -11.18
CA SER A 318 8.32 11.82 -10.65
C SER A 318 8.27 13.35 -10.86
N GLU A 319 7.56 13.81 -11.90
CA GLU A 319 7.30 15.23 -12.16
C GLU A 319 6.21 15.83 -11.24
N ASN A 320 5.11 15.11 -10.98
CA ASN A 320 3.91 15.68 -10.35
C ASN A 320 3.74 15.33 -8.86
N LEU A 321 4.43 14.32 -8.33
CA LEU A 321 4.42 13.96 -6.91
C LEU A 321 5.46 14.75 -6.11
N ASP A 322 5.05 15.33 -4.98
CA ASP A 322 5.98 15.87 -3.98
C ASP A 322 6.74 14.73 -3.29
N PHE A 323 6.04 13.64 -2.97
CA PHE A 323 6.65 12.46 -2.35
C PHE A 323 6.06 11.12 -2.84
N VAL A 324 6.84 10.05 -2.69
CA VAL A 324 6.38 8.66 -2.73
C VAL A 324 6.60 8.01 -1.36
N ASN A 325 5.56 7.39 -0.82
CA ASN A 325 5.59 6.66 0.44
C ASN A 325 6.09 5.24 0.14
N LEU A 326 7.38 4.97 0.37
CA LEU A 326 7.97 3.65 0.17
C LEU A 326 7.49 2.71 1.29
N MET A 327 6.62 1.76 0.95
CA MET A 327 6.10 0.71 1.82
C MET A 327 7.18 -0.33 2.08
N ALA A 328 8.12 0.03 2.96
CA ALA A 328 9.33 -0.74 3.24
C ALA A 328 9.11 -1.82 4.33
N TYR A 329 7.98 -2.50 4.25
CA TYR A 329 7.47 -3.48 5.20
C TYR A 329 6.78 -4.65 4.46
N ASP A 330 6.22 -5.60 5.22
CA ASP A 330 5.60 -6.84 4.71
C ASP A 330 6.48 -7.70 3.79
N VAL A 331 7.80 -7.66 3.99
CA VAL A 331 8.75 -8.57 3.31
C VAL A 331 8.54 -10.03 3.76
N TYR A 332 8.25 -10.24 5.04
CA TYR A 332 7.73 -11.51 5.56
C TYR A 332 6.45 -11.33 6.36
N GLY A 333 5.47 -12.18 6.03
CA GLY A 333 4.18 -12.23 6.70
C GLY A 333 3.62 -13.65 6.73
N PRO A 334 2.37 -13.84 7.20
CA PRO A 334 1.76 -15.15 7.35
C PRO A 334 1.82 -16.06 6.11
N TRP A 335 1.81 -15.47 4.93
CA TRP A 335 1.88 -16.11 3.61
C TRP A 335 3.23 -16.75 3.26
N SER A 336 4.35 -16.24 3.80
CA SER A 336 5.71 -16.73 3.50
C SER A 336 5.90 -18.21 3.91
N ASP A 337 6.83 -18.97 3.33
CA ASP A 337 7.06 -20.37 3.75
C ASP A 337 7.72 -20.50 5.14
N THR A 338 8.57 -19.54 5.50
CA THR A 338 9.31 -19.50 6.77
C THR A 338 8.97 -18.24 7.56
N THR A 339 9.44 -18.13 8.80
CA THR A 339 9.51 -16.84 9.50
C THR A 339 10.59 -15.94 8.87
N GLY A 340 10.54 -14.63 9.08
CA GLY A 340 11.56 -13.72 8.56
C GLY A 340 11.38 -12.26 9.01
N PRO A 341 12.29 -11.37 8.58
CA PRO A 341 12.23 -9.93 8.87
C PRO A 341 11.00 -9.29 8.20
N LEU A 342 10.25 -8.47 8.93
CA LEU A 342 9.05 -7.78 8.45
C LEU A 342 9.44 -6.60 7.55
N ALA A 343 10.41 -5.82 7.99
CA ALA A 343 10.93 -4.62 7.35
C ALA A 343 12.48 -4.60 7.42
N PRO A 344 13.20 -5.54 6.78
CA PRO A 344 14.66 -5.58 6.82
C PRO A 344 15.26 -4.28 6.26
N LEU A 345 16.17 -3.64 7.02
CA LEU A 345 16.93 -2.48 6.56
C LEU A 345 17.86 -2.88 5.41
N LEU A 346 18.50 -4.04 5.53
CA LEU A 346 19.41 -4.61 4.53
C LEU A 346 19.06 -6.07 4.21
N ALA A 347 19.38 -6.51 2.99
CA ALA A 347 19.18 -7.88 2.55
C ALA A 347 20.42 -8.80 2.74
N THR A 348 21.42 -8.42 3.56
CA THR A 348 22.76 -9.08 3.53
C THR A 348 22.78 -10.54 3.99
N CYS A 349 21.72 -11.03 4.62
CA CYS A 349 21.53 -12.42 4.98
C CYS A 349 20.20 -13.00 4.48
N ALA A 350 19.53 -12.32 3.56
CA ALA A 350 18.27 -12.78 2.97
C ALA A 350 18.51 -13.91 1.95
N PRO A 351 17.64 -14.92 1.87
CA PRO A 351 17.65 -15.88 0.77
C PRO A 351 17.54 -15.16 -0.58
N ALA A 352 18.26 -15.63 -1.60
CA ALA A 352 18.29 -14.99 -2.93
C ALA A 352 16.89 -14.88 -3.61
N SER A 353 15.90 -15.65 -3.16
CA SER A 353 14.50 -15.60 -3.59
C SER A 353 13.64 -14.55 -2.85
N ALA A 354 14.20 -13.84 -1.87
CA ALA A 354 13.49 -12.93 -0.97
C ALA A 354 14.40 -11.77 -0.50
N ALA A 355 15.22 -11.23 -1.41
CA ALA A 355 16.25 -10.21 -1.14
C ALA A 355 15.72 -8.76 -1.07
N GLN A 356 14.44 -8.58 -0.71
CA GLN A 356 13.83 -7.26 -0.48
C GLN A 356 14.30 -6.67 0.86
N SER A 357 14.47 -5.35 0.87
CA SER A 357 14.89 -4.54 2.03
C SER A 357 14.68 -3.06 1.75
N VAL A 358 14.70 -2.23 2.79
CA VAL A 358 14.69 -0.76 2.69
C VAL A 358 15.69 -0.26 1.65
N GLU A 359 16.94 -0.76 1.68
CA GLU A 359 17.96 -0.32 0.73
C GLU A 359 17.63 -0.73 -0.71
N THR A 360 17.18 -1.96 -0.95
CA THR A 360 16.84 -2.40 -2.31
C THR A 360 15.62 -1.66 -2.88
N GLY A 361 14.61 -1.36 -2.06
CA GLY A 361 13.44 -0.55 -2.48
C GLY A 361 13.80 0.88 -2.85
N LEU A 362 14.67 1.54 -2.06
CA LEU A 362 15.20 2.85 -2.43
C LEU A 362 15.96 2.77 -3.78
N GLN A 363 16.79 1.75 -3.99
CA GLN A 363 17.48 1.56 -5.27
C GLN A 363 16.53 1.30 -6.44
N VAL A 364 15.36 0.69 -6.23
CA VAL A 364 14.33 0.56 -7.26
C VAL A 364 13.66 1.90 -7.54
N ALA A 365 13.20 2.64 -6.52
CA ALA A 365 12.59 3.96 -6.71
C ALA A 365 13.50 4.93 -7.46
N LEU A 366 14.80 4.93 -7.15
CA LEU A 366 15.81 5.73 -7.87
C LEU A 366 15.97 5.29 -9.34
N LYS A 367 15.94 3.98 -9.65
CA LYS A 367 15.95 3.47 -11.04
C LYS A 367 14.67 3.82 -11.81
N GLN A 368 13.54 3.89 -11.11
CA GLN A 368 12.27 4.40 -11.62
C GLN A 368 12.23 5.94 -11.72
N GLY A 369 13.34 6.63 -11.45
CA GLY A 369 13.50 8.06 -11.72
C GLY A 369 12.91 9.00 -10.67
N PHE A 370 12.47 8.49 -9.52
CA PHE A 370 12.18 9.34 -8.35
C PHE A 370 13.50 9.85 -7.74
N LYS A 371 13.51 11.07 -7.21
CA LYS A 371 14.67 11.59 -6.45
C LYS A 371 14.63 11.02 -5.03
N ALA A 372 15.79 10.81 -4.40
CA ALA A 372 15.85 10.38 -2.99
C ALA A 372 14.98 11.29 -2.09
N SER A 373 15.08 12.61 -2.28
CA SER A 373 14.30 13.62 -1.53
C SER A 373 12.78 13.55 -1.71
N GLN A 374 12.27 12.82 -2.71
CA GLN A 374 10.84 12.53 -2.87
C GLN A 374 10.45 11.23 -2.14
N VAL A 375 11.38 10.32 -1.84
CA VAL A 375 11.05 9.07 -1.15
C VAL A 375 10.92 9.30 0.35
N LEU A 376 9.79 8.93 0.94
CA LEU A 376 9.59 8.82 2.39
C LEU A 376 9.69 7.36 2.80
N LEU A 377 10.50 7.06 3.81
CA LEU A 377 10.69 5.69 4.29
C LEU A 377 9.56 5.26 5.24
N GLY A 378 8.79 4.25 4.85
CA GLY A 378 7.80 3.62 5.70
C GLY A 378 8.42 2.77 6.80
N ILE A 379 7.88 2.90 8.01
CA ILE A 379 8.25 2.11 9.19
C ILE A 379 6.97 1.48 9.78
N PRO A 380 6.88 0.14 9.87
CA PRO A 380 5.73 -0.53 10.45
C PRO A 380 5.64 -0.26 11.96
N GLY A 381 4.51 0.29 12.39
CA GLY A 381 4.11 0.36 13.79
C GLY A 381 3.56 -0.95 14.35
N TYR A 382 3.54 -2.01 13.53
CA TYR A 382 3.01 -3.33 13.84
C TYR A 382 4.08 -4.43 13.75
N ALA A 383 3.65 -5.65 14.01
CA ALA A 383 4.48 -6.81 14.25
C ALA A 383 3.77 -8.08 13.78
N ASN A 384 4.38 -8.88 12.91
CA ASN A 384 3.82 -10.12 12.39
C ASN A 384 4.24 -11.32 13.25
N ARG A 385 3.27 -12.10 13.75
CA ARG A 385 3.52 -13.30 14.57
C ARG A 385 3.33 -14.61 13.84
N PHE A 386 4.36 -15.44 13.92
CA PHE A 386 4.40 -16.80 13.41
C PHE A 386 4.36 -17.82 14.56
N GLN A 387 3.80 -19.01 14.32
CA GLN A 387 3.94 -20.17 15.23
C GLN A 387 5.02 -21.11 14.71
N LEU A 388 6.05 -21.34 15.51
CA LEU A 388 7.20 -22.18 15.18
C LEU A 388 6.83 -23.66 15.20
N ILE A 389 7.58 -24.48 14.45
CA ILE A 389 7.51 -25.96 14.55
C ILE A 389 8.44 -26.49 15.67
N SER A 390 9.55 -25.80 15.95
CA SER A 390 10.51 -26.13 17.01
C SER A 390 10.74 -24.90 17.91
N PRO A 391 10.89 -25.07 19.24
CA PRO A 391 11.32 -23.98 20.14
C PRO A 391 12.80 -23.65 20.05
N GLU A 392 13.62 -24.55 19.50
CA GLU A 392 15.03 -24.31 19.22
C GLU A 392 15.18 -23.57 17.89
N LEU A 393 15.78 -22.37 17.93
CA LEU A 393 16.12 -21.59 16.73
C LEU A 393 17.35 -22.21 16.06
N VAL A 394 17.23 -22.59 14.80
CA VAL A 394 18.36 -23.12 14.02
C VAL A 394 19.07 -21.94 13.32
N PRO A 395 20.36 -21.68 13.59
CA PRO A 395 21.12 -20.66 12.84
C PRO A 395 21.24 -21.02 11.37
N LYS A 396 21.08 -20.04 10.48
CA LYS A 396 21.41 -20.18 9.06
C LYS A 396 22.54 -19.23 8.69
N THR A 397 23.49 -19.73 7.91
CA THR A 397 24.55 -18.91 7.31
C THR A 397 24.16 -18.53 5.89
N VAL A 398 24.13 -17.23 5.60
CA VAL A 398 23.93 -16.66 4.26
C VAL A 398 25.05 -15.65 4.03
N ASP A 399 25.81 -15.82 2.95
CA ASP A 399 26.97 -14.99 2.59
C ASP A 399 27.94 -14.67 3.75
N LYS A 400 28.15 -15.69 4.60
CA LYS A 400 28.96 -15.71 5.85
C LYS A 400 28.34 -14.98 7.05
N GLN A 401 27.27 -14.21 6.86
CA GLN A 401 26.45 -13.72 7.97
C GLN A 401 25.66 -14.87 8.60
N ILE A 402 25.42 -14.80 9.92
CA ILE A 402 24.57 -15.76 10.64
C ILE A 402 23.28 -15.03 11.03
N THR A 403 22.15 -15.63 10.66
CA THR A 403 20.81 -15.15 11.00
C THR A 403 20.01 -16.21 11.75
N LEU A 404 19.13 -15.76 12.64
CA LEU A 404 18.16 -16.60 13.35
C LEU A 404 16.73 -16.45 12.81
N TYR A 405 16.50 -15.58 11.82
CA TYR A 405 15.14 -15.23 11.37
C TYR A 405 14.39 -16.36 10.68
N TYR A 406 15.06 -17.19 9.87
CA TYR A 406 14.40 -18.05 8.88
C TYR A 406 14.01 -19.44 9.40
N GLN A 407 13.16 -19.50 10.41
CA GLN A 407 12.70 -20.74 11.05
C GLN A 407 11.48 -21.36 10.33
N ASN A 408 11.32 -22.68 10.52
CA ASN A 408 10.16 -23.42 10.02
C ASN A 408 8.92 -23.11 10.87
N LYS A 409 7.85 -22.63 10.23
CA LYS A 409 6.58 -22.28 10.87
C LYS A 409 5.44 -23.20 10.46
N THR A 410 4.39 -23.26 11.28
CA THR A 410 3.12 -23.89 10.89
C THR A 410 2.39 -23.05 9.84
N LYS A 411 1.48 -23.67 9.08
CA LYS A 411 0.57 -22.95 8.16
C LYS A 411 -0.60 -22.22 8.86
N VAL A 412 -0.68 -22.25 10.19
CA VAL A 412 -1.74 -21.59 10.95
C VAL A 412 -1.27 -20.21 11.40
N THR A 413 -1.90 -19.16 10.88
CA THR A 413 -1.74 -17.80 11.42
C THR A 413 -2.46 -17.70 12.76
N PRO A 414 -1.79 -17.46 13.90
CA PRO A 414 -2.43 -17.49 15.20
C PRO A 414 -2.81 -16.09 15.65
N ARG A 415 -4.09 -15.86 16.00
CA ARG A 415 -4.68 -14.58 16.44
C ARG A 415 -3.74 -13.64 17.20
N GLY A 416 -3.48 -12.48 16.62
CA GLY A 416 -2.64 -11.42 17.13
C GLY A 416 -3.25 -10.58 18.27
N GLY A 417 -3.18 -9.26 18.10
CA GLY A 417 -3.50 -8.24 19.10
C GLY A 417 -4.99 -7.97 19.31
N ARG A 418 -5.30 -6.75 19.77
CA ARG A 418 -6.67 -6.22 19.86
C ARG A 418 -7.22 -5.86 18.48
N PHE A 419 -6.35 -5.40 17.59
CA PHE A 419 -6.66 -4.82 16.28
C PHE A 419 -6.19 -5.71 15.11
N ASP A 420 -6.02 -7.01 15.38
CA ASP A 420 -5.70 -8.02 14.37
C ASP A 420 -6.90 -8.34 13.47
N ASP A 421 -6.60 -8.63 12.20
CA ASP A 421 -7.57 -9.11 11.22
C ASP A 421 -8.28 -10.38 11.70
N LYS A 422 -9.57 -10.48 11.41
CA LYS A 422 -10.41 -11.59 11.86
C LYS A 422 -10.68 -12.55 10.70
N PRO A 423 -10.74 -13.86 10.95
CA PRO A 423 -11.17 -14.83 9.95
C PRO A 423 -12.55 -14.50 9.39
N GLY A 424 -12.70 -14.61 8.08
CA GLY A 424 -13.90 -14.19 7.35
C GLY A 424 -13.69 -14.34 5.85
N HIS A 425 -14.25 -13.40 5.09
CA HIS A 425 -13.92 -13.22 3.68
C HIS A 425 -13.57 -11.75 3.45
N ASP A 426 -12.62 -11.49 2.54
CA ASP A 426 -12.22 -10.15 2.15
C ASP A 426 -13.24 -9.48 1.19
N VAL A 427 -12.93 -8.25 0.74
CA VAL A 427 -13.74 -7.50 -0.23
C VAL A 427 -13.74 -8.07 -1.65
N CYS A 428 -13.01 -9.16 -1.88
CA CYS A 428 -12.97 -9.96 -3.10
C CYS A 428 -13.65 -11.34 -2.94
N GLY A 429 -14.17 -11.64 -1.74
CA GLY A 429 -14.81 -12.92 -1.41
C GLY A 429 -13.83 -14.07 -1.13
N GLN A 430 -12.53 -13.82 -1.01
CA GLN A 430 -11.55 -14.86 -0.67
C GLN A 430 -11.52 -15.13 0.84
N PRO A 431 -11.33 -16.39 1.30
CA PRO A 431 -11.27 -16.70 2.72
C PRO A 431 -10.05 -16.08 3.42
N GLN A 432 -10.30 -15.22 4.41
CA GLN A 432 -9.26 -14.59 5.24
C GLN A 432 -9.07 -15.38 6.55
N ALA A 433 -7.82 -15.45 7.04
CA ALA A 433 -7.47 -16.05 8.33
C ALA A 433 -7.41 -14.97 9.44
N TRP A 434 -6.78 -15.27 10.58
CA TRP A 434 -6.23 -14.20 11.43
C TRP A 434 -5.03 -13.57 10.71
N GLY A 435 -4.80 -12.27 10.87
CA GLY A 435 -3.57 -11.62 10.40
C GLY A 435 -2.36 -12.01 11.25
N GLY A 436 -2.57 -12.30 12.53
CA GLY A 436 -1.49 -12.54 13.49
C GLY A 436 -0.73 -11.26 13.89
N SER A 437 -1.26 -10.08 13.56
CA SER A 437 -0.57 -8.81 13.76
C SER A 437 -0.72 -8.26 15.18
N PHE A 438 0.29 -7.55 15.67
CA PHE A 438 0.23 -6.76 16.91
C PHE A 438 0.76 -5.36 16.65
N LEU A 439 0.13 -4.33 17.19
CA LEU A 439 0.78 -3.02 17.31
C LEU A 439 1.99 -3.14 18.23
N VAL A 440 3.13 -2.50 17.94
CA VAL A 440 4.36 -2.63 18.76
C VAL A 440 4.11 -2.21 20.21
N ARG A 441 3.33 -1.13 20.43
CA ARG A 441 2.89 -0.74 21.79
C ARG A 441 2.03 -1.77 22.51
N GLU A 442 1.41 -2.75 21.83
CA GLU A 442 0.77 -3.89 22.49
C GLU A 442 1.77 -4.91 23.06
N LEU A 443 2.92 -5.11 22.41
CA LEU A 443 3.98 -5.99 22.92
C LEU A 443 4.52 -5.47 24.27
N VAL A 444 4.75 -4.16 24.34
CA VAL A 444 5.13 -3.44 25.58
C VAL A 444 4.00 -3.50 26.61
N ARG A 445 2.76 -3.21 26.22
CA ARG A 445 1.58 -3.20 27.12
C ARG A 445 1.25 -4.59 27.70
N ARG A 446 1.63 -5.68 27.02
CA ARG A 446 1.51 -7.07 27.49
C ARG A 446 2.68 -7.52 28.36
N GLY A 447 3.73 -6.70 28.48
CA GLY A 447 4.98 -7.08 29.12
C GLY A 447 5.67 -8.24 28.40
N TRP A 448 5.57 -8.30 27.06
CA TRP A 448 6.38 -9.22 26.23
C TRP A 448 7.67 -8.54 25.76
N LEU A 449 7.64 -7.20 25.73
CA LEU A 449 8.73 -6.29 25.41
C LEU A 449 8.89 -5.28 26.56
N SER A 450 10.11 -4.88 26.88
CA SER A 450 10.41 -3.85 27.88
C SER A 450 9.98 -2.45 27.41
N LYS A 451 9.91 -1.48 28.34
CA LYS A 451 9.49 -0.09 28.01
C LYS A 451 10.51 0.66 27.13
N ASP A 452 11.79 0.35 27.31
CA ASP A 452 12.92 0.78 26.47
C ASP A 452 13.08 -0.09 25.20
N GLN A 453 12.27 -1.14 25.08
CA GLN A 453 12.26 -2.12 23.99
C GLN A 453 13.57 -2.92 23.81
N LYS A 454 14.54 -2.82 24.73
CA LYS A 454 15.83 -3.53 24.63
C LYS A 454 15.77 -5.01 25.04
N HIS A 455 14.70 -5.43 25.73
CA HIS A 455 14.60 -6.75 26.35
C HIS A 455 13.23 -7.41 26.16
N GLY A 456 13.24 -8.73 25.94
CA GLY A 456 12.03 -9.55 26.04
C GLY A 456 11.62 -9.76 27.50
N LEU A 457 10.32 -9.95 27.74
CA LEU A 457 9.73 -10.12 29.07
C LEU A 457 8.65 -11.21 29.06
N ASN A 458 8.22 -11.67 30.26
CA ASN A 458 7.17 -12.68 30.46
C ASN A 458 7.34 -13.95 29.59
N GLY A 459 8.58 -14.46 29.51
CA GLY A 459 8.91 -15.67 28.76
C GLY A 459 9.28 -15.45 27.28
N TYR A 460 9.23 -14.21 26.78
CA TYR A 460 9.86 -13.85 25.51
C TYR A 460 11.31 -13.38 25.71
N THR A 461 12.17 -13.72 24.75
CA THR A 461 13.53 -13.19 24.58
C THR A 461 13.55 -12.31 23.34
N ARG A 462 14.18 -11.12 23.41
CA ARG A 462 14.48 -10.28 22.23
C ARG A 462 15.82 -10.72 21.64
N TYR A 463 15.83 -10.87 20.32
CA TYR A 463 17.02 -10.97 19.49
C TYR A 463 17.06 -9.75 18.55
N PHE A 464 18.25 -9.36 18.13
CA PHE A 464 18.46 -8.38 17.08
C PHE A 464 19.31 -9.05 16.00
N ASP A 465 18.88 -8.98 14.75
CA ASP A 465 19.49 -9.69 13.63
C ASP A 465 20.34 -8.71 12.81
N GLU A 466 21.60 -8.52 13.23
CA GLU A 466 22.53 -7.48 12.73
C GLU A 466 22.67 -7.40 11.20
N CYS A 467 22.44 -8.50 10.49
CA CYS A 467 22.59 -8.59 9.04
C CYS A 467 21.34 -8.14 8.25
N SER A 468 20.16 -8.10 8.90
CA SER A 468 18.94 -7.49 8.39
C SER A 468 18.65 -6.12 9.03
N GLY A 469 19.14 -5.87 10.24
CA GLY A 469 18.94 -4.64 11.01
C GLY A 469 17.59 -4.57 11.75
N GLU A 470 16.95 -5.72 12.00
CA GLU A 470 15.60 -5.80 12.57
C GLU A 470 15.54 -6.76 13.80
N PRO A 471 14.73 -6.45 14.83
CA PRO A 471 14.53 -7.30 15.99
C PRO A 471 13.42 -8.35 15.83
N PHE A 472 13.54 -9.44 16.59
CA PHE A 472 12.41 -10.34 16.82
C PHE A 472 12.31 -10.77 18.29
N LEU A 473 11.08 -11.04 18.73
CA LEU A 473 10.79 -11.66 20.02
C LEU A 473 10.45 -13.12 19.80
N THR A 474 10.92 -14.02 20.66
CA THR A 474 10.44 -15.42 20.68
C THR A 474 10.29 -15.97 22.09
N ASN A 475 9.28 -16.82 22.28
CA ASN A 475 9.09 -17.65 23.48
C ASN A 475 9.16 -19.15 23.18
N GLY A 476 9.83 -19.52 22.07
CA GLY A 476 9.91 -20.89 21.56
C GLY A 476 8.63 -21.40 20.88
N LYS A 477 7.43 -20.95 21.29
CA LYS A 477 6.19 -21.28 20.57
C LYS A 477 5.91 -20.30 19.43
N TYR A 478 6.15 -19.02 19.66
CA TYR A 478 5.87 -17.94 18.72
C TYR A 478 7.12 -17.10 18.47
N LEU A 479 7.34 -16.73 17.21
CA LEU A 479 8.28 -15.68 16.80
C LEU A 479 7.45 -14.47 16.34
N ILE A 480 7.82 -13.28 16.79
CA ILE A 480 7.20 -12.00 16.45
C ILE A 480 8.27 -11.12 15.79
N SER A 481 8.09 -10.76 14.52
CA SER A 481 8.98 -9.88 13.75
C SER A 481 8.37 -8.48 13.67
N TYR A 482 9.16 -7.43 13.89
CA TYR A 482 8.68 -6.07 14.17
C TYR A 482 9.80 -5.04 14.12
N ASP A 483 9.45 -3.75 14.00
CA ASP A 483 10.37 -2.67 14.35
C ASP A 483 10.31 -2.31 15.84
N ASP A 484 11.47 -2.05 16.43
CA ASP A 484 11.57 -1.38 17.73
C ASP A 484 12.29 -0.03 17.61
N GLU A 485 12.67 0.54 18.75
CA GLU A 485 13.35 1.83 18.81
C GLU A 485 14.72 1.85 18.13
N ASP A 486 15.53 0.79 18.24
CA ASP A 486 16.85 0.73 17.61
C ASP A 486 16.73 0.67 16.08
N SER A 487 15.87 -0.22 15.56
CA SER A 487 15.66 -0.37 14.12
C SER A 487 14.93 0.82 13.50
N THR A 488 13.98 1.43 14.23
CA THR A 488 13.36 2.71 13.83
C THR A 488 14.39 3.84 13.74
N ILE A 489 15.25 3.99 14.75
CA ILE A 489 16.31 5.03 14.74
C ILE A 489 17.33 4.75 13.62
N ALA A 490 17.69 3.49 13.38
CA ALA A 490 18.56 3.11 12.26
C ALA A 490 17.94 3.46 10.90
N LYS A 491 16.64 3.20 10.71
CA LYS A 491 15.87 3.59 9.52
C LYS A 491 15.79 5.11 9.35
N ALA A 492 15.53 5.86 10.42
CA ALA A 492 15.55 7.32 10.39
C ALA A 492 16.93 7.90 10.00
N LYS A 493 18.01 7.32 10.54
CA LYS A 493 19.39 7.68 10.18
C LYS A 493 19.71 7.35 8.73
N PHE A 494 19.39 6.14 8.27
CA PHE A 494 19.52 5.73 6.87
C PHE A 494 18.79 6.71 5.94
N ALA A 495 17.54 7.08 6.26
CA ALA A 495 16.79 8.04 5.48
C ALA A 495 17.49 9.40 5.39
N LYS A 496 18.02 9.93 6.50
CA LYS A 496 18.84 11.15 6.51
C LYS A 496 20.11 11.01 5.65
N GLU A 497 20.89 9.94 5.87
CA GLU A 497 22.16 9.67 5.17
C GLU A 497 22.01 9.51 3.66
N LYS A 498 20.91 8.88 3.21
CA LYS A 498 20.60 8.73 1.78
C LYS A 498 19.89 9.96 1.18
N ASN A 499 19.73 11.05 1.93
CA ASN A 499 19.02 12.27 1.54
C ASN A 499 17.56 12.02 1.12
N MET A 500 16.87 11.13 1.85
CA MET A 500 15.45 10.86 1.67
C MET A 500 14.60 12.03 2.18
N GLY A 501 13.36 12.16 1.70
CA GLY A 501 12.44 13.23 2.11
C GLY A 501 12.02 13.17 3.58
N GLY A 502 12.27 12.04 4.26
CA GLY A 502 11.90 11.79 5.65
C GLY A 502 11.41 10.36 5.89
N ILE A 503 10.59 10.18 6.92
CA ILE A 503 9.97 8.91 7.30
C ILE A 503 8.45 9.02 7.41
N TYR A 504 7.75 7.88 7.38
CA TYR A 504 6.38 7.78 7.86
C TYR A 504 6.13 6.48 8.64
N PHE A 505 5.12 6.50 9.51
CA PHE A 505 4.70 5.31 10.25
C PHE A 505 3.36 4.77 9.75
N PHE A 506 3.30 3.46 9.52
CA PHE A 506 2.04 2.73 9.35
C PHE A 506 1.82 1.94 10.66
N ASP A 507 1.19 2.47 11.71
CA ASP A 507 0.28 3.62 11.75
C ASP A 507 0.45 4.48 13.05
N THR A 508 -0.41 5.48 13.28
CA THR A 508 -0.43 6.29 14.53
C THR A 508 -0.75 5.50 15.80
N MET A 509 -1.26 4.27 15.68
CA MET A 509 -1.59 3.36 16.77
C MET A 509 -0.43 2.44 17.16
N GLY A 510 0.60 2.33 16.32
CA GLY A 510 1.69 1.37 16.48
C GLY A 510 2.82 1.76 17.44
N PRO A 511 3.68 2.74 17.09
CA PRO A 511 4.93 3.04 17.81
C PRO A 511 4.74 3.51 19.25
N THR A 512 5.82 3.54 20.04
CA THR A 512 5.82 4.17 21.38
C THR A 512 6.12 5.68 21.29
N LYS A 513 5.72 6.46 22.30
CA LYS A 513 6.04 7.89 22.39
C LYS A 513 7.56 8.17 22.35
N ASN A 514 8.35 7.30 22.98
CA ASN A 514 9.81 7.46 23.00
C ASN A 514 10.40 7.23 21.60
N THR A 515 9.95 6.18 20.93
CA THR A 515 10.37 5.84 19.56
C THR A 515 10.02 6.93 18.55
N LEU A 516 8.84 7.54 18.67
CA LEU A 516 8.45 8.71 17.85
C LEU A 516 9.34 9.93 18.14
N SER A 517 9.63 10.22 19.42
CA SER A 517 10.54 11.29 19.85
C SER A 517 11.93 11.11 19.24
N GLU A 518 12.55 9.94 19.43
CA GLU A 518 13.94 9.71 18.99
C GLU A 518 14.05 9.66 17.46
N ALA A 519 13.05 9.09 16.76
CA ALA A 519 13.02 9.12 15.30
C ALA A 519 12.89 10.55 14.73
N ARG A 520 12.10 11.41 15.37
CA ARG A 520 11.93 12.83 14.96
C ARG A 520 13.18 13.68 15.23
N LYS A 521 13.93 13.40 16.31
CA LYS A 521 15.19 14.11 16.61
C LYS A 521 16.21 14.00 15.50
N ILE A 522 16.32 12.83 14.84
CA ILE A 522 17.24 12.61 13.71
C ILE A 522 17.04 13.66 12.60
N PHE A 523 15.82 14.15 12.38
CA PHE A 523 15.48 15.18 11.38
C PHE A 523 15.45 16.62 11.93
N SER A 524 15.78 16.80 13.22
CA SER A 524 15.89 18.10 13.90
C SER A 524 17.35 18.50 14.17
N GLU A 525 18.26 17.50 14.18
CA GLU A 525 19.72 17.60 14.15
C GLU A 525 20.28 17.80 12.73
#